data_AF-A0A958YS18-F1
#
_entry.id   AF-A0A958YS18-F1
#
_cell.length_a   1.000
_cell.length_b   1.000
_cell.length_c   1.000
_cell.angle_alpha   90.00
_cell.angle_beta   90.00
_cell.angle_gamma   90.00
#
_symmetry.space_group_name_H-M   'P 1'
#
loop_
_entity.id
_entity.type
_entity.pdbx_description
1 polymer ?
#
loop_
_entity_poly.entity_id
_entity_poly.type
_entity_poly.pdbx_seq_one_letter_code
_entity_poly.pdbx_strand_id
1 'polypeptide(L)'
;MKKLLPILFIAFSIFSFQNLLAQNFPEMDASPMDLAMARPDKKSQPLARVIYSRPQKKGRDIFGGLVPYGEVWRTGANEATELDIYVPLKFGNKVLKPGTYTLYTIPDQESWTIIINSDTNVWGAFSYKKEKDVARIEVPCEQAAAPIESLSMIFKTDSKGTVLMIGWDDHYVEIPFKKV
;
A
#
# COMPACT_ATOMS: atom_id res chain seq x y z
N MET A 1 12.84 45.83 51.05
CA MET A 1 12.50 45.33 49.70
C MET A 1 13.74 45.11 48.82
N LYS A 2 14.71 44.28 49.23
CA LYS A 2 15.98 44.09 48.46
C LYS A 2 16.46 42.64 48.32
N LYS A 3 15.64 41.63 48.65
CA LYS A 3 16.03 40.20 48.61
C LYS A 3 15.21 39.32 47.64
N LEU A 4 14.30 39.88 46.86
CA LEU A 4 13.44 39.12 45.93
C LEU A 4 14.01 38.97 44.51
N LEU A 5 15.02 39.79 44.15
CA LEU A 5 15.60 39.80 42.81
C LEU A 5 16.36 38.52 42.40
N PRO A 6 17.10 37.80 43.28
CA PRO A 6 17.84 36.60 42.85
C PRO A 6 16.94 35.37 42.65
N ILE A 7 15.76 35.34 43.27
CA ILE A 7 14.81 34.22 43.15
C ILE A 7 14.13 34.23 41.77
N LEU A 8 13.87 35.42 41.22
CA LEU A 8 13.24 35.58 39.91
C LEU A 8 14.18 35.10 38.77
N PHE A 9 15.49 35.32 38.91
CA PHE A 9 16.48 34.87 37.94
C PHE A 9 16.64 33.35 37.93
N ILE A 10 16.65 32.71 39.11
CA ILE A 10 16.76 31.25 39.23
C ILE A 10 15.51 30.57 38.63
N ALA A 11 14.31 31.13 38.87
CA ALA A 11 13.07 30.61 38.29
C ALA A 11 13.03 30.73 36.75
N PHE A 12 13.57 31.81 36.18
CA PHE A 12 13.64 31.99 34.72
C PHE A 12 14.63 31.03 34.04
N SER A 13 15.76 30.72 34.70
CA SER A 13 16.71 29.72 34.20
C SER A 13 16.16 28.28 34.23
N ILE A 14 15.32 27.93 35.22
CA ILE A 14 14.68 26.60 35.29
C ILE A 14 13.60 26.45 34.20
N PHE A 15 12.87 27.53 33.87
CA PHE A 15 11.88 27.52 32.77
C PHE A 15 12.51 27.43 31.37
N SER A 16 13.76 27.89 31.22
CA SER A 16 14.47 27.87 29.92
C SER A 16 15.00 26.49 29.54
N PHE A 17 15.19 25.58 30.50
CA PHE A 17 15.70 24.22 30.25
C PHE A 17 14.64 23.19 29.84
N GLN A 18 13.35 23.48 30.05
CA GLN A 18 12.26 22.54 29.74
C GLN A 18 11.89 22.51 28.24
N ASN A 19 12.38 23.44 27.42
CA ASN A 19 12.07 23.51 25.98
C ASN A 19 13.03 22.71 25.08
N LEU A 20 14.04 22.03 25.64
CA LEU A 20 15.04 21.27 24.85
C LEU A 20 14.71 19.78 24.68
N LEU A 21 13.61 19.27 25.25
CA LEU A 21 13.27 17.84 25.23
C LEU A 21 12.11 17.44 24.31
N ALA A 22 11.66 18.25 23.35
CA ALA A 22 10.58 17.81 22.47
C ALA A 22 10.51 18.56 21.14
N GLN A 23 11.18 18.01 20.12
CA GLN A 23 10.92 18.33 18.70
C GLN A 23 11.52 17.31 17.69
N ASN A 24 11.90 16.11 18.12
CA ASN A 24 12.41 15.10 17.19
C ASN A 24 11.23 14.39 16.52
N PHE A 25 11.01 14.69 15.23
CA PHE A 25 10.15 13.88 14.38
C PHE A 25 10.78 12.49 14.17
N PRO A 26 9.97 11.42 14.02
CA PRO A 26 10.49 10.13 13.61
C PRO A 26 11.12 10.21 12.22
N GLU A 27 12.11 9.36 11.95
CA GLU A 27 12.63 9.16 10.60
C GLU A 27 11.52 8.62 9.67
N MET A 28 11.72 8.76 8.36
CA MET A 28 10.81 8.18 7.37
C MET A 28 10.74 6.67 7.54
N ASP A 29 9.52 6.11 7.48
CA ASP A 29 9.33 4.66 7.51
C ASP A 29 10.14 3.98 6.39
N ALA A 30 10.73 2.82 6.66
CA ALA A 30 11.51 2.07 5.68
C ALA A 30 10.69 1.56 4.49
N SER A 31 9.37 1.45 4.67
CA SER A 31 8.36 1.07 3.68
C SER A 31 7.22 2.10 3.71
N PRO A 32 7.46 3.35 3.28
CA PRO A 32 6.49 4.42 3.43
C PRO A 32 5.19 4.06 2.70
N MET A 33 4.07 4.44 3.30
CA MET A 33 2.75 4.26 2.71
C MET A 33 2.56 5.25 1.55
N ASP A 34 2.06 4.73 0.43
CA ASP A 34 1.77 5.49 -0.79
C ASP A 34 0.36 5.19 -1.28
N LEU A 35 -0.09 6.00 -2.23
CA LEU A 35 -1.44 5.98 -2.75
C LEU A 35 -1.40 6.08 -4.29
N ALA A 36 -2.01 5.09 -4.94
CA ALA A 36 -2.28 5.11 -6.37
C ALA A 36 -3.78 5.37 -6.61
N MET A 37 -4.11 6.32 -7.49
CA MET A 37 -5.49 6.73 -7.76
C MET A 37 -5.86 6.46 -9.22
N ALA A 38 -6.86 5.63 -9.47
CA ALA A 38 -7.43 5.40 -10.79
C ALA A 38 -8.41 6.52 -11.12
N ARG A 39 -7.96 7.54 -11.86
CA ARG A 39 -8.82 8.66 -12.29
C ARG A 39 -8.59 8.95 -13.78
N PRO A 40 -9.64 8.98 -14.62
CA PRO A 40 -9.49 9.27 -16.05
C PRO A 40 -8.92 10.67 -16.32
N ASP A 41 -9.37 11.67 -15.56
CA ASP A 41 -8.88 13.05 -15.60
C ASP A 41 -9.14 13.74 -14.26
N LYS A 42 -8.49 14.88 -13.98
CA LYS A 42 -8.54 15.56 -12.68
C LYS A 42 -9.96 15.94 -12.20
N LYS A 43 -10.94 16.07 -13.10
CA LYS A 43 -12.32 16.47 -12.78
C LYS A 43 -13.27 15.29 -12.67
N SER A 44 -12.98 14.18 -13.34
CA SER A 44 -13.78 12.95 -13.27
C SER A 44 -13.76 12.30 -11.89
N GLN A 45 -14.86 11.63 -11.52
CA GLN A 45 -14.90 10.77 -10.33
C GLN A 45 -13.83 9.66 -10.46
N PRO A 46 -13.06 9.38 -9.39
CA PRO A 46 -12.17 8.21 -9.37
C PRO A 46 -12.94 6.91 -9.57
N LEU A 47 -12.28 5.93 -10.17
CA LEU A 47 -12.82 4.58 -10.31
C LEU A 47 -12.44 3.71 -9.11
N ALA A 48 -11.17 3.81 -8.70
CA ALA A 48 -10.59 3.05 -7.60
C ALA A 48 -9.40 3.79 -7.00
N ARG A 49 -8.97 3.38 -5.81
CA ARG A 49 -7.74 3.79 -5.15
C ARG A 49 -7.08 2.57 -4.54
N VAL A 50 -5.75 2.55 -4.54
CA VAL A 50 -4.96 1.63 -3.73
C VAL A 50 -4.10 2.40 -2.74
N ILE A 51 -4.11 1.97 -1.49
CA ILE A 51 -3.18 2.42 -0.43
C ILE A 51 -2.31 1.23 -0.05
N TYR A 52 -0.99 1.42 -0.09
CA TYR A 52 -0.04 0.34 0.08
C TYR A 52 1.28 0.86 0.65
N SER A 53 1.96 0.05 1.44
CA SER A 53 3.32 0.33 1.90
C SER A 53 4.34 -0.11 0.85
N ARG A 54 5.38 0.70 0.62
CA ARG A 54 6.36 0.52 -0.46
C ARG A 54 7.73 0.05 0.04
N PRO A 55 7.91 -1.24 0.35
CA PRO A 55 9.22 -1.77 0.70
C PRO A 55 10.21 -1.62 -0.46
N GLN A 56 11.47 -1.38 -0.11
CA GLN A 56 12.58 -1.28 -1.06
C GLN A 56 13.29 -2.61 -1.24
N LYS A 57 13.82 -2.91 -2.43
CA LYS A 57 14.56 -4.15 -2.73
C LYS A 57 15.83 -4.27 -1.87
N LYS A 58 16.67 -3.23 -1.88
CA LYS A 58 17.94 -3.16 -1.14
C LYS A 58 18.85 -4.37 -1.40
N GLY A 59 18.96 -4.78 -2.66
CA GLY A 59 19.80 -5.92 -3.06
C GLY A 59 19.30 -7.30 -2.63
N ARG A 60 18.10 -7.41 -2.06
CA ARG A 60 17.49 -8.69 -1.69
C ARG A 60 16.88 -9.40 -2.89
N ASP A 61 16.76 -10.71 -2.79
CA ASP A 61 15.93 -11.53 -3.68
C ASP A 61 14.47 -11.42 -3.21
N ILE A 62 13.61 -10.89 -4.07
CA ILE A 62 12.23 -10.57 -3.69
C ILE A 62 11.35 -11.81 -3.83
N PHE A 63 11.08 -12.25 -5.06
CA PHE A 63 10.17 -13.37 -5.30
C PHE A 63 10.91 -14.71 -5.21
N GLY A 64 10.36 -15.65 -4.43
CA GLY A 64 11.05 -16.88 -4.03
C GLY A 64 12.03 -16.71 -2.86
N GLY A 65 12.30 -15.46 -2.45
CA GLY A 65 13.11 -15.10 -1.29
C GLY A 65 12.28 -14.45 -0.19
N LEU A 66 12.27 -13.11 -0.16
CA LEU A 66 11.50 -12.33 0.82
C LEU A 66 9.99 -12.59 0.74
N VAL A 67 9.48 -12.78 -0.48
CA VAL A 67 8.09 -13.12 -0.78
C VAL A 67 8.09 -14.55 -1.33
N PRO A 68 7.75 -15.56 -0.51
CA PRO A 68 7.72 -16.95 -0.95
C PRO A 68 6.69 -17.18 -2.06
N TYR A 69 7.01 -18.02 -3.02
CA TYR A 69 6.05 -18.47 -4.02
C TYR A 69 4.99 -19.39 -3.41
N GLY A 70 3.78 -19.34 -3.95
CA GLY A 70 2.66 -20.19 -3.51
C GLY A 70 2.01 -19.78 -2.18
N GLU A 71 2.52 -18.74 -1.53
CA GLU A 71 2.04 -18.24 -0.24
C GLU A 71 1.25 -16.93 -0.38
N VAL A 72 0.27 -16.74 0.52
CA VAL A 72 -0.53 -15.50 0.54
C VAL A 72 0.32 -14.35 1.06
N TRP A 73 0.44 -13.31 0.23
CA TRP A 73 1.13 -12.08 0.54
C TRP A 73 0.16 -10.90 0.58
N ARG A 74 0.36 -10.01 1.56
CA ARG A 74 -0.38 -8.75 1.74
C ARG A 74 -0.14 -7.71 0.65
N THR A 75 0.68 -8.05 -0.34
CA THR A 75 1.06 -7.21 -1.49
C THR A 75 1.69 -5.87 -1.08
N GLY A 76 2.52 -5.90 -0.01
CA GLY A 76 3.10 -4.70 0.61
C GLY A 76 3.88 -5.02 1.88
N ALA A 77 4.09 -4.01 2.72
CA ALA A 77 4.70 -4.11 4.05
C ALA A 77 3.75 -3.61 5.15
N ASN A 78 3.92 -4.09 6.38
CA ASN A 78 3.11 -3.70 7.54
C ASN A 78 1.61 -4.00 7.34
N GLU A 79 0.78 -2.98 7.13
CA GLU A 79 -0.64 -3.09 6.79
C GLU A 79 -0.84 -3.81 5.45
N ALA A 80 -1.94 -4.55 5.34
CA ALA A 80 -2.31 -5.12 4.05
C ALA A 80 -2.78 -4.03 3.08
N THR A 81 -2.56 -4.28 1.79
CA THR A 81 -2.91 -3.33 0.74
C THR A 81 -4.42 -3.10 0.71
N GLU A 82 -4.84 -1.86 0.84
CA GLU A 82 -6.25 -1.45 0.76
C GLU A 82 -6.61 -1.10 -0.67
N LEU A 83 -7.75 -1.60 -1.13
CA LEU A 83 -8.35 -1.31 -2.43
C LEU A 83 -9.73 -0.71 -2.20
N ASP A 84 -9.87 0.57 -2.51
CA ASP A 84 -11.17 1.21 -2.59
C ASP A 84 -11.71 1.16 -4.02
N ILE A 85 -12.97 0.77 -4.12
CA ILE A 85 -13.77 0.79 -5.34
C ILE A 85 -14.80 1.90 -5.17
N TYR A 86 -14.82 2.87 -6.09
CA TYR A 86 -15.73 4.03 -6.00
C TYR A 86 -16.94 3.90 -6.93
N VAL A 87 -16.82 3.10 -7.99
CA VAL A 87 -17.89 2.77 -8.93
C VAL A 87 -17.92 1.26 -9.14
N PRO A 88 -19.06 0.66 -9.54
CA PRO A 88 -19.06 -0.77 -9.87
C PRO A 88 -18.01 -1.11 -10.92
N LEU A 89 -17.12 -2.05 -10.59
CA LEU A 89 -16.05 -2.51 -11.47
C LEU A 89 -16.07 -4.03 -11.58
N LYS A 90 -15.94 -4.54 -12.79
CA LYS A 90 -15.80 -5.97 -13.07
C LYS A 90 -14.34 -6.39 -12.90
N PHE A 91 -14.12 -7.35 -12.02
CA PHE A 91 -12.85 -8.02 -11.76
C PHE A 91 -13.01 -9.51 -12.08
N GLY A 92 -12.34 -9.97 -13.14
CA GLY A 92 -12.62 -11.27 -13.74
C GLY A 92 -14.09 -11.41 -14.13
N ASN A 93 -14.79 -12.38 -13.52
CA ASN A 93 -16.23 -12.60 -13.73
C ASN A 93 -17.12 -12.02 -12.62
N LYS A 94 -16.56 -11.32 -11.64
CA LYS A 94 -17.30 -10.73 -10.52
C LYS A 94 -17.43 -9.22 -10.69
N VAL A 95 -18.56 -8.67 -10.29
CA VAL A 95 -18.75 -7.23 -10.14
C VAL A 95 -18.48 -6.86 -8.69
N LEU A 96 -17.46 -6.05 -8.47
CA LEU A 96 -17.17 -5.43 -7.19
C LEU A 96 -18.06 -4.21 -7.04
N LYS A 97 -18.72 -4.10 -5.90
CA LYS A 97 -19.53 -2.92 -5.55
C LYS A 97 -18.62 -1.83 -4.99
N PRO A 98 -19.07 -0.56 -4.98
CA PRO A 98 -18.36 0.48 -4.25
C PRO A 98 -18.16 0.08 -2.78
N GLY A 99 -16.95 0.25 -2.28
CA GLY A 99 -16.53 -0.20 -0.95
C GLY A 99 -15.03 -0.38 -0.85
N THR A 100 -14.58 -0.65 0.37
CA THR A 100 -13.18 -0.90 0.71
C THR A 100 -12.94 -2.40 0.83
N TYR A 101 -11.84 -2.87 0.27
CA TYR A 101 -11.42 -4.26 0.24
C TYR A 101 -9.93 -4.37 0.60
N THR A 102 -9.48 -5.57 0.92
CA THR A 102 -8.05 -5.88 0.99
C THR A 102 -7.59 -6.60 -0.27
N LEU A 103 -6.44 -6.20 -0.80
CA LEU A 103 -5.76 -6.82 -1.94
C LEU A 103 -4.65 -7.75 -1.45
N TYR A 104 -4.88 -9.06 -1.61
CA TYR A 104 -3.86 -10.08 -1.42
C TYR A 104 -3.39 -10.62 -2.77
N THR A 105 -2.18 -11.15 -2.78
CA THR A 105 -1.60 -11.85 -3.92
C THR A 105 -1.00 -13.17 -3.49
N ILE A 106 -0.96 -14.13 -4.40
CA ILE A 106 -0.13 -15.34 -4.27
C ILE A 106 0.80 -15.33 -5.48
N PRO A 107 2.03 -14.84 -5.34
CA PRO A 107 3.02 -14.87 -6.40
C PRO A 107 3.42 -16.30 -6.73
N ASP A 108 3.62 -16.57 -8.01
CA ASP A 108 4.28 -17.75 -8.56
C ASP A 108 5.23 -17.31 -9.69
N GLN A 109 5.96 -18.25 -10.29
CA GLN A 109 6.96 -17.97 -11.33
C GLN A 109 6.31 -17.45 -12.62
N GLU A 110 5.22 -18.08 -13.07
CA GLU A 110 4.58 -17.76 -14.36
C GLU A 110 3.35 -16.86 -14.22
N SER A 111 2.70 -16.88 -13.06
CA SER A 111 1.45 -16.18 -12.83
C SER A 111 1.31 -15.77 -11.37
N TRP A 112 0.53 -14.72 -11.14
CA TRP A 112 0.11 -14.36 -9.79
C TRP A 112 -1.37 -14.60 -9.66
N THR A 113 -1.76 -15.19 -8.53
CA THR A 113 -3.16 -15.10 -8.13
C THR A 113 -3.42 -13.78 -7.44
N ILE A 114 -4.41 -13.03 -7.92
CA ILE A 114 -4.91 -11.80 -7.31
C ILE A 114 -6.20 -12.10 -6.54
N ILE A 115 -6.28 -11.63 -5.31
CA ILE A 115 -7.38 -11.90 -4.38
C ILE A 115 -7.94 -10.58 -3.85
N ILE A 116 -9.25 -10.39 -4.03
CA ILE A 116 -10.01 -9.31 -3.39
C ILE A 116 -10.74 -9.90 -2.19
N ASN A 117 -10.40 -9.44 -0.99
CA ASN A 117 -10.94 -9.95 0.26
C ASN A 117 -11.79 -8.87 0.98
N SER A 118 -12.87 -9.28 1.65
CA SER A 118 -13.81 -8.37 2.32
C SER A 118 -13.38 -7.89 3.70
N ASP A 119 -12.39 -8.55 4.35
CA ASP A 119 -11.87 -8.04 5.61
C ASP A 119 -11.00 -6.80 5.35
N THR A 120 -11.03 -5.83 6.27
CA THR A 120 -10.37 -4.52 6.15
C THR A 120 -9.61 -4.19 7.44
N ASN A 121 -8.69 -3.23 7.41
CA ASN A 121 -7.87 -2.83 8.56
C ASN A 121 -7.08 -4.00 9.17
N VAL A 122 -6.49 -4.82 8.29
CA VAL A 122 -5.75 -6.03 8.68
C VAL A 122 -4.24 -5.81 8.58
N TRP A 123 -3.53 -6.25 9.61
CA TRP A 123 -2.07 -6.18 9.64
C TRP A 123 -1.49 -7.48 9.09
N GLY A 124 -0.67 -7.36 8.05
CA GLY A 124 -0.05 -8.53 7.43
C GLY A 124 -1.02 -9.45 6.66
N ALA A 125 -0.60 -10.71 6.50
CA ALA A 125 -1.43 -11.79 5.95
C ALA A 125 -1.83 -12.83 7.01
N PHE A 126 -1.42 -12.66 8.27
CA PHE A 126 -1.66 -13.64 9.35
C PHE A 126 -3.13 -13.84 9.68
N SER A 127 -3.95 -12.81 9.47
CA SER A 127 -5.40 -12.85 9.66
C SER A 127 -6.17 -13.21 8.38
N TYR A 128 -5.48 -13.58 7.30
CA TYR A 128 -6.13 -13.94 6.04
C TYR A 128 -7.07 -15.14 6.22
N LYS A 129 -8.28 -15.01 5.68
CA LYS A 129 -9.34 -16.02 5.69
C LYS A 129 -9.89 -16.16 4.29
N LYS A 130 -9.73 -17.34 3.70
CA LYS A 130 -10.18 -17.64 2.34
C LYS A 130 -11.69 -17.51 2.18
N GLU A 131 -12.44 -17.72 3.25
CA GLU A 131 -13.91 -17.59 3.29
C GLU A 131 -14.38 -16.14 3.06
N LYS A 132 -13.46 -15.18 3.20
CA LYS A 132 -13.70 -13.75 3.01
C LYS A 132 -13.30 -13.27 1.61
N ASP A 133 -12.84 -14.17 0.74
CA ASP A 133 -12.53 -13.84 -0.64
C ASP A 133 -13.80 -13.51 -1.42
N VAL A 134 -13.87 -12.30 -1.95
CA VAL A 134 -14.96 -11.80 -2.80
C VAL A 134 -14.75 -12.26 -4.24
N ALA A 135 -13.50 -12.20 -4.71
CA ALA A 135 -13.11 -12.62 -6.04
C ALA A 135 -11.64 -12.99 -6.11
N ARG A 136 -11.31 -13.89 -7.04
CA ARG A 136 -9.96 -14.38 -7.31
C ARG A 136 -9.78 -14.48 -8.82
N ILE A 137 -8.66 -13.98 -9.34
CA ILE A 137 -8.26 -14.17 -10.74
C ILE A 137 -6.78 -14.52 -10.79
N GLU A 138 -6.37 -15.13 -11.88
CA GLU A 138 -4.97 -15.35 -12.20
C GLU A 138 -4.56 -14.39 -13.32
N VAL A 139 -3.38 -13.79 -13.18
CA VAL A 139 -2.78 -12.88 -14.17
C VAL A 139 -1.34 -13.33 -14.44
N PRO A 140 -0.83 -13.17 -15.68
CA PRO A 140 0.55 -13.52 -16.00
C PRO A 140 1.53 -12.66 -15.20
N CYS A 141 2.64 -13.27 -14.80
CA CYS A 141 3.81 -12.60 -14.27
C CYS A 141 4.69 -12.17 -15.45
N GLU A 142 4.96 -10.87 -15.58
CA GLU A 142 5.69 -10.30 -16.71
C GLU A 142 7.07 -9.81 -16.26
N GLN A 143 8.06 -9.90 -17.15
CA GLN A 143 9.40 -9.39 -16.89
C GLN A 143 9.46 -7.87 -17.08
N ALA A 144 9.94 -7.15 -16.07
CA ALA A 144 10.22 -5.73 -16.17
C ALA A 144 11.46 -5.45 -17.03
N ALA A 145 11.43 -4.36 -17.81
CA ALA A 145 12.55 -3.96 -18.67
C ALA A 145 13.81 -3.53 -17.88
N ALA A 146 13.63 -3.15 -16.61
CA ALA A 146 14.71 -2.84 -15.68
C ALA A 146 14.25 -3.16 -14.24
N PRO A 147 15.17 -3.44 -13.31
CA PRO A 147 14.82 -3.67 -11.90
C PRO A 147 14.08 -2.48 -11.29
N ILE A 148 12.99 -2.79 -10.58
CA ILE A 148 12.13 -1.87 -9.86
C ILE A 148 12.56 -1.89 -8.39
N GLU A 149 13.25 -0.84 -7.95
CA GLU A 149 13.85 -0.79 -6.60
C GLU A 149 12.82 -0.69 -5.47
N SER A 150 11.67 -0.07 -5.69
CA SER A 150 10.62 0.04 -4.67
C SER A 150 9.36 -0.61 -5.19
N LEU A 151 8.67 -1.41 -4.37
CA LEU A 151 7.33 -1.88 -4.71
C LEU A 151 6.50 -0.68 -5.16
N SER A 152 5.93 -0.78 -6.35
CA SER A 152 5.27 0.33 -7.01
C SER A 152 3.95 -0.13 -7.59
N MET A 153 2.93 0.69 -7.38
CA MET A 153 1.60 0.48 -7.93
C MET A 153 1.15 1.71 -8.69
N ILE A 154 0.64 1.50 -9.90
CA ILE A 154 0.09 2.57 -10.74
C ILE A 154 -1.20 2.10 -11.40
N PHE A 155 -2.05 3.05 -11.77
CA PHE A 155 -3.25 2.76 -12.55
C PHE A 155 -3.10 3.29 -13.98
N LYS A 156 -3.29 2.42 -14.96
CA LYS A 156 -3.51 2.79 -16.37
C LYS A 156 -5.02 2.88 -16.60
N THR A 157 -5.56 4.09 -16.59
CA THR A 157 -7.02 4.32 -16.68
C THR A 157 -7.42 4.79 -18.07
N ASP A 158 -8.52 4.24 -18.60
CA ASP A 158 -9.10 4.64 -19.88
C ASP A 158 -10.64 4.73 -19.81
N SER A 159 -11.30 4.82 -20.97
CA SER A 159 -12.76 4.88 -21.04
C SER A 159 -13.45 3.57 -20.65
N LYS A 160 -12.79 2.42 -20.81
CA LYS A 160 -13.30 1.06 -20.57
C LYS A 160 -13.08 0.60 -19.13
N GLY A 161 -12.19 1.24 -18.37
CA GLY A 161 -11.92 0.90 -16.99
C GLY A 161 -10.54 1.36 -16.52
N THR A 162 -9.88 0.52 -15.74
CA THR A 162 -8.52 0.76 -15.27
C THR A 162 -7.76 -0.54 -15.13
N VAL A 163 -6.45 -0.51 -15.32
CA VAL A 163 -5.54 -1.61 -15.06
C VAL A 163 -4.63 -1.19 -13.92
N LEU A 164 -4.69 -1.91 -12.80
CA LEU A 164 -3.72 -1.77 -11.71
C LEU A 164 -2.47 -2.54 -12.12
N MET A 165 -1.34 -1.86 -12.20
CA MET A 165 -0.04 -2.50 -12.33
C MET A 165 0.62 -2.56 -10.97
N ILE A 166 1.21 -3.71 -10.64
CA ILE A 166 2.04 -3.90 -9.45
C ILE A 166 3.38 -4.39 -9.93
N GLY A 167 4.46 -3.69 -9.59
CA GLY A 167 5.82 -4.05 -9.98
C GLY A 167 6.79 -3.94 -8.83
N TRP A 168 7.70 -4.91 -8.73
CA TRP A 168 8.81 -4.91 -7.79
C TRP A 168 9.89 -5.84 -8.31
N ASP A 169 11.16 -5.55 -8.01
CA ASP A 169 12.27 -6.31 -8.58
C ASP A 169 12.18 -6.31 -10.12
N ASP A 170 12.44 -7.43 -10.75
CA ASP A 170 12.44 -7.63 -12.17
C ASP A 170 11.09 -8.13 -12.72
N HIS A 171 10.02 -8.08 -11.92
CA HIS A 171 8.69 -8.57 -12.30
C HIS A 171 7.59 -7.51 -12.12
N TYR A 172 6.53 -7.63 -12.92
CA TYR A 172 5.28 -6.91 -12.72
C TYR A 172 4.07 -7.72 -13.15
N VAL A 173 2.89 -7.32 -12.68
CA VAL A 173 1.59 -7.88 -13.10
C VAL A 173 0.64 -6.78 -13.50
N GLU A 174 -0.26 -7.08 -14.43
CA GLU A 174 -1.35 -6.20 -14.86
C GLU A 174 -2.71 -6.78 -14.45
N ILE A 175 -3.46 -6.02 -13.65
CA ILE A 175 -4.70 -6.46 -13.02
C ILE A 175 -5.87 -5.65 -13.59
N PRO A 176 -6.66 -6.21 -14.51
CA PRO A 176 -7.71 -5.47 -15.19
C PRO A 176 -8.98 -5.32 -14.36
N PHE A 177 -9.48 -4.09 -14.25
CA PHE A 177 -10.79 -3.73 -13.74
C PHE A 177 -11.59 -3.03 -14.85
N LYS A 178 -12.70 -3.64 -15.28
CA LYS A 178 -13.54 -3.07 -16.35
C LYS A 178 -14.72 -2.33 -15.75
N LYS A 179 -15.12 -1.19 -16.33
CA LYS A 179 -16.42 -0.60 -16.00
C LYS A 179 -17.54 -1.56 -16.36
N VAL A 180 -18.57 -1.59 -15.53
CA VAL A 180 -19.82 -2.31 -15.78
C VAL A 180 -20.71 -1.51 -16.70
#